data_AF-A0A2W6BD48-F1
#
_entry.id   AF-A0A2W6BD48-F1
#
_cell.length_a   1.000
_cell.length_b   1.000
_cell.length_c   1.000
_cell.angle_alpha   90.00
_cell.angle_beta   90.00
_cell.angle_gamma   90.00
#
_symmetry.space_group_name_H-M   'P 1'
#
loop_
_entity.id
_entity.type
_entity.pdbx_description
1 polymer ?
#
loop_
_entity_poly.entity_id
_entity_poly.type
_entity_poly.pdbx_seq_one_letter_code
_entity_poly.pdbx_strand_id
1 'polypeptide(L)'
;MTYRFGPLERRGILGTLRAGQAATLAAGALLAVAVLDQAPTAAGALIATLLFVGTVALALAPLGSRSVQEWAPIVCSFAARLLGGQTRFRSPVPSRGIHAHALASRERTVLGRAAAEPPPSLAGVRILDADYHERSVGILSERSGRRLTAVLACRVVAFSLLDAEAQERRLARWGLVLSGAASTPIRRIQWVERTAPAQGDELARWLHAERDPAIPLRGTPMIESYLELIGATARVTQEHEILVAVQVDAHRVRDRGEHAVKSA
;
A
#
# COMPACT_ATOMS: atom_id res chain seq x y z
N MET A 1 -7.33 -11.90 25.84
CA MET A 1 -6.57 -10.72 26.32
C MET A 1 -6.37 -9.75 25.15
N THR A 2 -6.72 -8.47 25.31
CA THR A 2 -6.70 -7.49 24.21
C THR A 2 -5.48 -6.58 24.35
N TYR A 3 -4.37 -6.96 23.72
CA TYR A 3 -3.14 -6.15 23.77
C TYR A 3 -3.22 -4.97 22.78
N ARG A 4 -3.44 -3.77 23.31
CA ARG A 4 -3.51 -2.54 22.51
C ARG A 4 -2.18 -1.78 22.61
N PHE A 5 -1.42 -1.75 21.52
CA PHE A 5 -0.21 -0.93 21.44
C PHE A 5 -0.54 0.54 21.72
N GLY A 6 0.31 1.19 22.52
CA GLY A 6 0.21 2.63 22.79
C GLY A 6 0.40 3.47 21.52
N PRO A 7 -0.15 4.69 21.46
CA PRO A 7 0.12 5.60 20.35
C PRO A 7 1.63 5.89 20.26
N LEU A 8 2.17 5.93 19.04
CA LEU A 8 3.59 6.24 18.81
C LEU A 8 3.96 7.57 19.48
N GLU A 9 5.05 7.59 20.25
CA GLU A 9 5.61 8.82 20.78
C GLU A 9 5.91 9.81 19.63
N ARG A 10 5.29 10.98 19.69
CA ARG A 10 5.47 12.06 18.72
C ARG A 10 5.87 13.32 19.48
N ARG A 11 7.18 13.57 19.55
CA ARG A 11 7.75 14.78 20.19
C ARG A 11 7.12 16.05 19.60
N GLY A 12 6.59 16.90 20.46
CA GLY A 12 6.28 18.29 20.14
C GLY A 12 7.55 19.16 20.15
N ILE A 13 7.40 20.43 19.80
CA ILE A 13 8.53 21.39 19.83
C ILE A 13 8.59 22.08 21.21
N LEU A 14 7.43 22.29 21.84
CA LEU A 14 7.30 22.75 23.23
C LEU A 14 6.60 21.64 24.03
N GLY A 15 7.37 20.61 24.39
CA GLY A 15 6.87 19.43 25.13
C GLY A 15 5.80 18.67 24.35
N THR A 16 4.54 18.83 24.75
CA THR A 16 3.37 18.18 24.15
C THR A 16 2.80 18.94 22.94
N LEU A 17 3.08 20.24 22.79
CA LEU A 17 2.51 21.08 21.73
C LEU A 17 3.30 21.01 20.43
N ARG A 18 2.59 20.79 19.32
CA ARG A 18 3.14 20.80 17.96
C ARG A 18 3.17 22.23 17.40
N ALA A 19 4.07 22.50 16.43
CA ALA A 19 4.20 23.81 15.79
C ALA A 19 2.87 24.36 15.23
N GLY A 20 2.10 23.48 14.58
CA GLY A 20 0.77 23.82 14.08
C GLY A 20 -0.19 24.25 15.19
N GLN A 21 -0.15 23.62 16.35
CA GLN A 21 -1.03 23.94 17.48
C GLN A 21 -0.69 25.30 18.08
N ALA A 22 0.61 25.60 18.22
CA ALA A 22 1.07 26.93 18.62
C ALA A 22 0.62 28.02 17.64
N ALA A 23 0.76 27.81 16.32
CA ALA A 23 0.26 28.74 15.30
C ALA A 23 -1.27 28.87 15.33
N THR A 24 -1.97 27.74 15.54
CA THR A 24 -3.42 27.64 15.84
C THR A 24 -3.86 28.66 16.90
N LEU A 25 -3.28 28.50 18.09
CA LEU A 25 -3.58 29.29 19.28
C LEU A 25 -3.15 30.75 19.14
N ALA A 26 -2.00 31.02 18.52
CA ALA A 26 -1.52 32.38 18.26
C ALA A 26 -2.46 33.15 17.31
N ALA A 27 -2.91 32.52 16.21
CA ALA A 27 -3.87 33.13 15.30
C ALA A 27 -5.23 33.38 15.98
N GLY A 28 -5.70 32.44 16.80
CA GLY A 28 -6.92 32.62 17.59
C GLY A 28 -6.84 33.75 18.62
N ALA A 29 -5.70 33.88 19.30
CA ALA A 29 -5.45 34.97 20.24
C ALA A 29 -5.43 36.34 19.55
N LEU A 30 -4.74 36.46 18.40
CA LEU A 30 -4.70 37.69 17.61
C LEU A 30 -6.09 38.09 17.10
N LEU A 31 -6.90 37.12 16.65
CA LEU A 31 -8.30 37.35 16.26
C LEU A 31 -9.16 37.85 17.44
N ALA A 32 -9.03 37.25 18.62
CA ALA A 32 -9.75 37.67 19.81
C ALA A 32 -9.38 39.12 20.22
N VAL A 33 -8.10 39.48 20.17
CA VAL A 33 -7.62 40.84 20.43
C VAL A 33 -8.19 41.84 19.42
N ALA A 34 -8.18 41.50 18.12
CA ALA A 34 -8.73 42.38 17.08
C ALA A 34 -10.25 42.62 17.22
N VAL A 35 -11.01 41.61 17.67
CA VAL A 35 -12.45 41.76 17.97
C VAL A 35 -12.69 42.64 19.20
N LEU A 36 -11.86 42.50 20.25
CA LEU A 36 -11.91 43.36 21.44
C LEU A 36 -11.58 44.82 21.12
N ASP A 37 -10.61 45.06 20.24
CA ASP A 37 -10.19 46.40 19.80
C ASP A 37 -11.28 47.11 18.96
N GLN A 38 -11.90 46.40 18.00
CA GLN A 38 -12.96 46.98 17.17
C GLN A 38 -14.32 47.13 17.88
N ALA A 39 -14.58 46.32 18.92
CA ALA A 39 -15.84 46.32 19.65
C ALA A 39 -15.64 46.23 21.17
N PRO A 40 -15.15 47.29 21.83
CA PRO A 40 -14.89 47.34 23.28
C PRO A 40 -16.20 47.39 24.09
N THR A 41 -16.96 46.31 24.03
CA THR A 41 -18.29 46.12 24.62
C THR A 41 -18.37 44.72 25.23
N ALA A 42 -19.32 44.51 26.16
CA ALA A 42 -19.55 43.17 26.73
C ALA A 42 -19.90 42.12 25.65
N ALA A 43 -20.59 42.52 24.58
CA ALA A 43 -20.89 41.66 23.44
C ALA A 43 -19.61 41.30 22.65
N GLY A 44 -18.74 42.27 22.36
CA GLY A 44 -17.46 42.02 21.68
C GLY A 44 -16.54 41.12 22.49
N ALA A 45 -16.46 41.31 23.81
CA ALA A 45 -15.71 40.43 24.71
C ALA A 45 -16.26 38.98 24.72
N LEU A 46 -17.59 38.81 24.69
CA LEU A 46 -18.22 37.49 24.65
C LEU A 46 -17.98 36.79 23.29
N ILE A 47 -18.05 37.54 22.18
CA ILE A 47 -17.71 37.02 20.83
C ILE A 47 -16.24 36.61 20.78
N ALA A 48 -15.31 37.48 21.22
CA ALA A 48 -13.87 37.19 21.25
C ALA A 48 -13.55 35.93 22.08
N THR A 49 -14.23 35.77 23.23
CA THR A 49 -14.07 34.59 24.10
C THR A 49 -14.57 33.32 23.41
N LEU A 50 -15.76 33.34 22.79
CA LEU A 50 -16.28 32.19 22.04
C LEU A 50 -15.38 31.82 20.85
N LEU A 51 -14.85 32.82 20.14
CA LEU A 51 -13.95 32.62 19.01
C LEU A 51 -12.63 31.98 19.47
N PHE A 52 -12.05 32.46 20.57
CA PHE A 52 -10.84 31.90 21.16
C PHE A 52 -11.06 30.45 21.63
N VAL A 53 -12.13 30.19 22.41
CA VAL A 53 -12.50 28.84 22.85
C VAL A 53 -12.73 27.90 21.65
N GLY A 54 -13.36 28.39 20.58
CA GLY A 54 -13.49 27.67 19.31
C GLY A 54 -12.14 27.29 18.70
N THR A 55 -11.18 28.23 18.62
CA THR A 55 -9.84 27.94 18.08
C THR A 55 -9.02 26.99 18.97
N VAL A 56 -9.17 27.07 20.29
CA VAL A 56 -8.58 26.10 21.24
C VAL A 56 -9.18 24.71 21.02
N ALA A 57 -10.50 24.61 20.88
CA ALA A 57 -11.17 23.35 20.56
C ALA A 57 -10.71 22.78 19.22
N LEU A 58 -10.60 23.60 18.16
CA LEU A 58 -10.06 23.18 16.85
C LEU A 58 -8.59 22.73 16.89
N ALA A 59 -7.76 23.33 17.75
CA ALA A 59 -6.35 22.97 17.91
C ALA A 59 -6.13 21.68 18.75
N LEU A 60 -7.07 21.34 19.63
CA LEU A 60 -6.95 20.22 20.58
C LEU A 60 -7.88 19.03 20.26
N ALA A 61 -9.00 19.23 19.56
CA ALA A 61 -9.95 18.16 19.24
C ALA A 61 -9.37 17.18 18.19
N PRO A 62 -9.31 15.87 18.50
CA PRO A 62 -8.84 14.86 17.55
C PRO A 62 -9.97 14.43 16.61
N LEU A 63 -9.95 14.88 15.35
CA LEU A 63 -10.80 14.32 14.30
C LEU A 63 -10.13 13.09 13.68
N GLY A 64 -10.59 11.91 14.09
CA GLY A 64 -10.16 10.63 13.49
C GLY A 64 -8.66 10.38 13.61
N SER A 65 -8.16 10.27 14.85
CA SER A 65 -6.74 10.05 15.21
C SER A 65 -5.75 11.19 14.88
N ARG A 66 -6.21 12.32 14.34
CA ARG A 66 -5.36 13.46 13.95
C ARG A 66 -6.01 14.80 14.34
N SER A 67 -5.21 15.82 14.59
CA SER A 67 -5.70 17.20 14.76
C SER A 67 -6.13 17.82 13.41
N VAL A 68 -6.94 18.88 13.43
CA VAL A 68 -7.39 19.58 12.20
C VAL A 68 -6.22 20.11 11.37
N GLN A 69 -5.13 20.53 12.02
CA GLN A 69 -3.91 21.02 11.36
C GLN A 69 -3.13 19.91 10.65
N GLU A 70 -3.21 18.66 11.13
CA GLU A 70 -2.65 17.50 10.43
C GLU A 70 -3.49 17.11 9.20
N TRP A 71 -4.78 17.45 9.20
CA TRP A 71 -5.65 17.32 8.04
C TRP A 71 -5.41 18.42 7.00
N ALA A 72 -5.06 19.65 7.42
CA ALA A 72 -4.83 20.78 6.50
C ALA A 72 -3.98 20.44 5.25
N PRO A 73 -2.74 19.90 5.34
CA PRO A 73 -1.95 19.59 4.14
C PRO A 73 -2.58 18.48 3.28
N ILE A 74 -3.32 17.55 3.87
CA ILE A 74 -4.01 16.46 3.17
C ILE A 74 -5.22 17.02 2.40
N VAL A 75 -6.03 17.83 3.06
CA VAL A 75 -7.21 18.48 2.48
C VAL A 75 -6.81 19.49 1.42
N CYS A 76 -5.80 20.33 1.66
CA CYS A 76 -5.31 21.29 0.66
C CYS A 76 -4.72 20.59 -0.56
N SER A 77 -3.90 19.55 -0.40
CA SER A 77 -3.34 18.81 -1.55
C SER A 77 -4.40 18.00 -2.30
N PHE A 78 -5.41 17.47 -1.61
CA PHE A 78 -6.57 16.83 -2.24
C PHE A 78 -7.44 17.84 -3.00
N ALA A 79 -7.76 18.99 -2.40
CA ALA A 79 -8.55 20.06 -3.02
C ALA A 79 -7.84 20.65 -4.25
N ALA A 80 -6.52 20.87 -4.18
CA ALA A 80 -5.72 21.29 -5.34
C ALA A 80 -5.77 20.25 -6.48
N ARG A 81 -5.69 18.95 -6.16
CA ARG A 81 -5.84 17.87 -7.16
C ARG A 81 -7.26 17.76 -7.70
N LEU A 82 -8.28 18.05 -6.89
CA LEU A 82 -9.68 18.07 -7.29
C LEU A 82 -9.95 19.21 -8.28
N LEU A 83 -9.55 20.43 -7.93
CA LEU A 83 -9.66 21.62 -8.79
C LEU A 83 -8.83 21.48 -10.07
N GLY A 84 -7.66 20.84 -10.01
CA GLY A 84 -6.83 20.54 -11.17
C GLY A 84 -7.26 19.32 -12.00
N GLY A 85 -8.36 18.64 -11.65
CA GLY A 85 -8.84 17.44 -12.37
C GLY A 85 -7.96 16.18 -12.23
N GLN A 86 -6.92 16.21 -11.39
CA GLN A 86 -5.91 15.16 -11.22
C GLN A 86 -6.32 14.05 -10.23
N THR A 87 -7.62 13.84 -10.02
CA THR A 87 -8.16 12.81 -9.09
C THR A 87 -8.18 11.40 -9.67
N ARG A 88 -8.00 11.26 -10.98
CA ARG A 88 -8.01 9.98 -11.69
C ARG A 88 -6.69 9.79 -12.45
N PHE A 89 -5.93 8.77 -12.07
CA PHE A 89 -4.83 8.28 -12.89
C PHE A 89 -5.36 7.32 -13.95
N ARG A 90 -4.94 7.49 -15.20
CA ARG A 90 -5.11 6.52 -16.28
C ARG A 90 -3.72 6.20 -16.81
N SER A 91 -3.38 4.91 -16.89
CA SER A 91 -2.10 4.51 -17.45
C SER A 91 -2.08 4.77 -18.96
N PRO A 92 -1.05 5.45 -19.51
CA PRO A 92 -0.87 5.62 -20.95
C PRO A 92 -0.26 4.38 -21.62
N VAL A 93 0.03 3.31 -20.88
CA VAL A 93 0.62 2.08 -21.42
C VAL A 93 -0.20 1.46 -22.57
N PRO A 94 -1.54 1.35 -22.49
CA PRO A 94 -2.34 0.79 -23.59
C PRO A 94 -2.28 1.63 -24.88
N SER A 95 -2.11 2.94 -24.79
CA SER A 95 -2.03 3.82 -25.98
C SER A 95 -0.62 3.92 -26.58
N ARG A 96 0.42 3.38 -25.92
CA ARG A 96 1.79 3.29 -26.46
C ARG A 96 2.05 2.01 -27.28
N GLY A 97 1.21 0.98 -27.12
CA GLY A 97 1.28 -0.25 -27.90
C GLY A 97 2.48 -1.15 -27.58
N ILE A 98 2.92 -1.92 -28.57
CA ILE A 98 4.08 -2.82 -28.50
C ILE A 98 5.19 -2.20 -29.36
N HIS A 99 6.39 -2.04 -28.77
CA HIS A 99 7.55 -1.52 -29.47
C HIS A 99 8.39 -2.68 -30.03
N ALA A 100 8.59 -2.68 -31.35
CA ALA A 100 9.50 -3.61 -32.02
C ALA A 100 10.93 -3.03 -31.97
N HIS A 101 11.81 -3.63 -31.16
CA HIS A 101 13.23 -3.30 -31.18
C HIS A 101 13.94 -4.23 -32.16
N ALA A 102 14.35 -3.70 -33.31
CA ALA A 102 15.26 -4.35 -34.22
C ALA A 102 16.69 -4.20 -33.68
N LEU A 103 17.27 -5.29 -33.18
CA LEU A 103 18.68 -5.34 -32.80
C LEU A 103 19.52 -5.40 -34.08
N ALA A 104 20.35 -4.39 -34.32
CA ALA A 104 21.06 -4.15 -35.58
C ALA A 104 22.12 -5.20 -36.01
N SER A 105 22.11 -6.41 -35.43
CA SER A 105 23.12 -7.45 -35.66
C SER A 105 22.56 -8.87 -35.86
N ARG A 106 21.27 -9.14 -35.59
CA ARG A 106 20.63 -10.44 -35.88
C ARG A 106 19.16 -10.26 -36.24
N GLU A 107 18.64 -11.14 -37.11
CA GLU A 107 17.26 -11.18 -37.62
C GLU A 107 16.22 -11.57 -36.54
N ARG A 108 16.20 -10.84 -35.42
CA ARG A 108 15.32 -11.14 -34.29
C ARG A 108 14.73 -9.86 -33.73
N THR A 109 13.62 -9.45 -34.32
CA THR A 109 12.77 -8.37 -33.81
C THR A 109 12.25 -8.73 -32.43
N VAL A 110 12.73 -8.04 -31.39
CA VAL A 110 12.23 -8.25 -30.03
C VAL A 110 11.03 -7.34 -29.80
N LEU A 111 9.86 -7.94 -29.60
CA LEU A 111 8.64 -7.24 -29.23
C LEU A 111 8.68 -6.86 -27.74
N GLY A 112 9.05 -5.63 -27.45
CA GLY A 112 8.98 -5.05 -26.11
C GLY A 112 7.59 -4.50 -25.82
N ARG A 113 6.97 -4.92 -24.71
CA ARG A 113 5.80 -4.21 -24.17
C ARG A 113 6.24 -2.85 -23.61
N ALA A 114 5.42 -1.83 -23.78
CA ALA A 114 5.63 -0.55 -23.09
C ALA A 114 5.73 -0.77 -21.57
N ALA A 115 6.76 -0.19 -20.95
CA ALA A 115 7.03 -0.37 -19.52
C ALA A 115 5.85 0.13 -18.66
N ALA A 116 5.54 -0.62 -17.59
CA ALA A 116 4.46 -0.25 -16.68
C ALA A 116 4.73 1.12 -16.03
N GLU A 117 3.89 2.10 -16.33
CA GLU A 117 3.97 3.44 -15.74
C GLU A 117 3.10 3.48 -14.47
N PRO A 118 3.71 3.56 -13.26
CA PRO A 118 2.95 3.57 -12.01
C PRO A 118 2.30 4.94 -11.77
N PRO A 119 1.21 5.01 -10.99
CA PRO A 119 0.62 6.28 -10.56
C PRO A 119 1.65 7.18 -9.84
N PRO A 120 1.53 8.51 -9.90
CA PRO A 120 2.44 9.43 -9.20
C PRO A 120 2.54 9.21 -7.68
N SER A 121 1.53 8.61 -7.05
CA SER A 121 1.57 8.20 -5.63
C SER A 121 2.55 7.05 -5.33
N LEU A 122 2.94 6.29 -6.35
CA LEU A 122 3.98 5.26 -6.32
C LEU A 122 5.27 5.72 -7.03
N ALA A 123 5.44 7.03 -7.26
CA ALA A 123 6.64 7.56 -7.88
C ALA A 123 7.90 7.22 -7.05
N GLY A 124 8.84 6.53 -7.67
CA GLY A 124 10.03 6.02 -6.97
C GLY A 124 9.82 4.66 -6.28
N VAL A 125 8.71 3.96 -6.55
CA VAL A 125 8.61 2.52 -6.30
C VAL A 125 9.00 1.78 -7.58
N ARG A 126 9.78 0.71 -7.46
CA ARG A 126 10.09 -0.22 -8.55
C ARG A 126 9.63 -1.62 -8.16
N ILE A 127 9.01 -2.33 -9.10
CA ILE A 127 8.81 -3.78 -9.00
C ILE A 127 10.02 -4.42 -9.66
N LEU A 128 10.71 -5.26 -8.91
CA LEU A 128 11.83 -6.08 -9.33
C LEU A 128 11.39 -7.53 -9.30
N ASP A 129 12.00 -8.34 -10.16
CA ASP A 129 11.93 -9.79 -10.07
C ASP A 129 13.21 -10.31 -9.41
N ALA A 130 13.12 -11.42 -8.70
CA ALA A 130 14.25 -12.09 -8.07
C ALA A 130 13.99 -13.59 -8.00
N ASP A 131 14.95 -14.38 -8.49
CA ASP A 131 14.90 -15.83 -8.42
C ASP A 131 15.08 -16.32 -6.98
N TYR A 132 14.16 -17.16 -6.51
CA TYR A 132 14.18 -17.78 -5.19
C TYR A 132 13.82 -19.27 -5.32
N HIS A 133 14.86 -20.11 -5.31
CA HIS A 133 14.79 -21.50 -5.78
C HIS A 133 14.25 -21.55 -7.22
N GLU A 134 13.36 -22.49 -7.53
CA GLU A 134 12.75 -22.68 -8.86
C GLU A 134 11.63 -21.67 -9.18
N ARG A 135 11.50 -20.56 -8.44
CA ARG A 135 10.40 -19.60 -8.58
C ARG A 135 10.88 -18.16 -8.54
N SER A 136 10.32 -17.34 -9.40
CA SER A 136 10.43 -15.88 -9.34
C SER A 136 9.60 -15.34 -8.17
N VAL A 137 10.12 -14.31 -7.48
CA VAL A 137 9.46 -13.60 -6.39
C VAL A 137 9.48 -12.10 -6.66
N GLY A 138 8.28 -11.51 -6.72
CA GLY A 138 8.12 -10.06 -6.87
C GLY A 138 8.61 -9.29 -5.63
N ILE A 139 9.58 -8.39 -5.84
CA ILE A 139 10.13 -7.50 -4.82
C ILE A 139 9.76 -6.06 -5.14
N LEU A 140 9.14 -5.38 -4.18
CA LEU A 140 8.85 -3.95 -4.25
C LEU A 140 10.01 -3.17 -3.59
N SER A 141 10.76 -2.41 -4.40
CA SER A 141 11.91 -1.60 -3.98
C SER A 141 11.57 -0.10 -3.94
N GLU A 142 11.96 0.57 -2.87
CA GLU A 142 12.00 2.04 -2.82
C GLU A 142 13.13 2.60 -3.71
N ARG A 143 13.00 3.85 -4.19
CA ARG A 143 14.01 4.57 -5.00
C ARG A 143 15.37 4.63 -4.31
N SER A 144 15.38 4.71 -2.98
CA SER A 144 16.57 4.71 -2.13
C SER A 144 17.35 3.39 -2.18
N GLY A 145 16.73 2.29 -2.62
CA GLY A 145 17.26 0.93 -2.48
C GLY A 145 17.33 0.41 -1.05
N ARG A 146 17.02 1.24 -0.03
CA ARG A 146 17.17 0.89 1.39
C ARG A 146 16.12 -0.11 1.87
N ARG A 147 14.88 0.03 1.38
CA ARG A 147 13.75 -0.83 1.75
C ARG A 147 13.36 -1.68 0.56
N LEU A 148 13.42 -2.99 0.78
CA LEU A 148 12.92 -4.02 -0.15
C LEU A 148 11.77 -4.73 0.55
N THR A 149 10.63 -4.86 -0.12
CA THR A 149 9.46 -5.57 0.38
C THR A 149 9.17 -6.74 -0.55
N ALA A 150 9.47 -7.97 -0.13
CA ALA A 150 9.02 -9.16 -0.83
C ALA A 150 7.55 -9.42 -0.50
N VAL A 151 6.76 -9.85 -1.49
CA VAL A 151 5.36 -10.25 -1.30
C VAL A 151 5.20 -11.73 -1.60
N LEU A 152 4.75 -12.49 -0.61
CA LEU A 152 4.58 -13.94 -0.68
C LEU A 152 3.09 -14.28 -0.71
N ALA A 153 2.64 -14.99 -1.74
CA ALA A 153 1.31 -15.58 -1.76
C ALA A 153 1.27 -16.84 -0.88
N CYS A 154 0.41 -16.82 0.14
CA CYS A 154 0.26 -17.92 1.09
C CYS A 154 -1.07 -18.65 0.87
N ARG A 155 -1.01 -19.97 0.68
CA ARG A 155 -2.20 -20.83 0.76
C ARG A 155 -2.48 -21.13 2.23
N VAL A 156 -3.68 -20.79 2.71
CA VAL A 156 -4.10 -21.06 4.09
C VAL A 156 -4.81 -22.40 4.17
N VAL A 157 -4.43 -23.20 5.17
CA VAL A 157 -5.15 -24.41 5.59
C VAL A 157 -6.03 -24.04 6.78
N ALA A 158 -7.33 -24.31 6.68
CA ALA A 158 -8.39 -23.88 7.59
C ALA A 158 -8.01 -24.04 9.08
N PHE A 159 -7.60 -22.93 9.71
CA PHE A 159 -7.13 -22.91 11.10
C PHE A 159 -8.26 -23.19 12.10
N SER A 160 -9.48 -22.77 11.79
CA SER A 160 -10.68 -22.99 12.60
C SER A 160 -11.14 -24.45 12.66
N LEU A 161 -10.72 -25.30 11.72
CA LEU A 161 -11.05 -26.73 11.69
C LEU A 161 -10.02 -27.60 12.43
N LEU A 162 -9.01 -26.98 13.04
CA LEU A 162 -8.00 -27.67 13.84
C LEU A 162 -8.48 -27.86 15.28
N ASP A 163 -8.04 -28.94 15.90
CA ASP A 163 -8.08 -29.14 17.35
C ASP A 163 -7.32 -28.03 18.09
N ALA A 164 -7.72 -27.76 19.34
CA ALA A 164 -7.15 -26.68 20.15
C ALA A 164 -5.62 -26.81 20.32
N GLU A 165 -5.09 -28.03 20.44
CA GLU A 165 -3.66 -28.28 20.60
C GLU A 165 -2.89 -27.97 19.29
N ALA A 166 -3.42 -28.30 18.12
CA ALA A 166 -2.85 -27.89 16.83
C ALA A 166 -2.94 -26.38 16.58
N GLN A 167 -4.01 -25.72 17.05
CA GLN A 167 -4.12 -24.26 17.02
C GLN A 167 -3.01 -23.62 17.89
N GLU A 168 -2.83 -24.08 19.12
CA GLU A 168 -1.80 -23.58 20.04
C GLU A 168 -0.38 -23.84 19.51
N ARG A 169 -0.08 -25.05 19.01
CA ARG A 169 1.22 -25.36 18.36
C ARG A 169 1.52 -24.45 17.16
N ARG A 170 0.51 -24.09 16.36
CA ARG A 170 0.67 -23.12 15.25
C ARG A 170 0.93 -21.70 15.76
N LEU A 171 0.21 -21.26 16.79
CA LEU A 171 0.42 -19.94 17.42
C LEU A 171 1.81 -19.82 18.05
N ALA A 172 2.27 -20.84 18.77
CA ALA A 172 3.61 -20.91 19.34
C ALA A 172 4.70 -20.84 18.25
N ARG A 173 4.52 -21.60 17.15
CA ARG A 173 5.42 -21.55 15.99
C ARG A 173 5.46 -20.17 15.34
N TRP A 174 4.32 -19.48 15.24
CA TRP A 174 4.28 -18.10 14.76
C TRP A 174 5.01 -17.12 15.71
N GLY A 175 4.88 -17.31 17.03
CA GLY A 175 5.67 -16.61 18.03
C GLY A 175 7.18 -16.75 17.82
N LEU A 176 7.65 -17.97 17.51
CA LEU A 176 9.06 -18.21 17.16
C LEU A 176 9.48 -17.49 15.87
N VAL A 177 8.63 -17.44 14.83
CA VAL A 177 8.90 -16.69 13.60
C VAL A 177 9.05 -15.19 13.87
N LEU A 178 8.15 -14.60 14.68
CA LEU A 178 8.24 -13.19 15.06
C LEU A 178 9.48 -12.87 15.90
N SER A 179 9.80 -13.73 16.87
CA SER A 179 11.01 -13.61 17.70
C SER A 179 12.29 -13.73 16.87
N GLY A 180 12.34 -14.70 15.94
CA GLY A 180 13.43 -14.82 14.98
C GLY A 180 13.56 -13.56 14.13
N ALA A 181 12.47 -13.10 13.51
CA ALA A 181 12.46 -11.92 12.66
C ALA A 181 12.98 -10.65 13.37
N ALA A 182 12.70 -10.46 14.66
CA ALA A 182 13.21 -9.33 15.44
C ALA A 182 14.76 -9.25 15.50
N SER A 183 15.46 -10.38 15.34
CA SER A 183 16.94 -10.46 15.31
C SER A 183 17.58 -10.24 13.92
N THR A 184 16.75 -10.08 12.88
CA THR A 184 17.16 -10.02 11.47
C THR A 184 17.09 -8.60 10.89
N PRO A 185 17.49 -8.38 9.62
CA PRO A 185 17.21 -7.14 8.89
C PRO A 185 15.72 -6.88 8.58
N ILE A 186 14.80 -7.78 8.93
CA ILE A 186 13.34 -7.56 8.77
C ILE A 186 12.90 -6.37 9.63
N ARG A 187 12.20 -5.42 9.00
CA ARG A 187 11.67 -4.21 9.64
C ARG A 187 10.17 -4.26 9.86
N ARG A 188 9.44 -5.01 9.02
CA ARG A 188 8.00 -5.15 9.07
C ARG A 188 7.59 -6.47 8.42
N ILE A 189 6.69 -7.19 9.08
CA ILE A 189 5.87 -8.23 8.47
C ILE A 189 4.44 -7.70 8.48
N GLN A 190 3.74 -7.82 7.36
CA GLN A 190 2.36 -7.39 7.23
C GLN A 190 1.56 -8.47 6.51
N TRP A 191 0.40 -8.82 7.06
CA TRP A 191 -0.60 -9.58 6.35
C TRP A 191 -1.52 -8.66 5.55
N VAL A 192 -1.84 -9.07 4.33
CA VAL A 192 -2.89 -8.48 3.50
C VAL A 192 -3.77 -9.62 3.03
N GLU A 193 -4.98 -9.69 3.58
CA GLU A 193 -6.05 -10.51 3.04
C GLU A 193 -6.84 -9.67 2.04
N ARG A 194 -7.06 -10.21 0.84
CA ARG A 194 -7.91 -9.58 -0.18
C ARG A 194 -8.86 -10.62 -0.76
N THR A 195 -10.13 -10.26 -0.85
CA THR A 195 -11.09 -10.93 -1.71
C THR A 195 -11.02 -10.26 -3.07
N ALA A 196 -10.72 -11.02 -4.12
CA ALA A 196 -10.68 -10.55 -5.49
C ALA A 196 -11.64 -11.40 -6.35
N PRO A 197 -12.22 -10.85 -7.44
CA PRO A 197 -12.85 -11.67 -8.47
C PRO A 197 -11.82 -12.68 -8.99
N ALA A 198 -12.20 -13.95 -9.12
CA ALA A 198 -11.30 -14.97 -9.65
C ALA A 198 -10.84 -14.59 -11.06
N GLN A 199 -9.57 -14.83 -11.38
CA GLN A 199 -9.02 -14.46 -12.68
C GLN A 199 -9.50 -15.42 -13.78
N GLY A 200 -10.68 -15.15 -14.37
CA GLY A 200 -11.18 -15.88 -15.55
C GLY A 200 -10.18 -15.91 -16.71
N ASP A 201 -9.34 -14.88 -16.82
CA ASP A 201 -8.24 -14.78 -17.78
C ASP A 201 -7.14 -15.83 -17.56
N GLU A 202 -7.00 -16.44 -16.38
CA GLU A 202 -6.07 -17.57 -16.18
C GLU A 202 -6.60 -18.84 -16.83
N LEU A 203 -7.88 -19.16 -16.61
CA LEU A 203 -8.52 -20.34 -17.20
C LEU A 203 -8.67 -20.20 -18.71
N ALA A 204 -8.96 -18.98 -19.21
CA ALA A 204 -8.94 -18.68 -20.65
C ALA A 204 -7.54 -18.76 -21.27
N ARG A 205 -6.48 -18.30 -20.56
CA ARG A 205 -5.08 -18.46 -21.02
C ARG A 205 -4.64 -19.92 -21.03
N TRP A 206 -4.99 -20.69 -20.00
CA TRP A 206 -4.69 -22.12 -19.94
C TRP A 206 -5.38 -22.87 -21.09
N LEU A 207 -6.69 -22.63 -21.30
CA LEU A 207 -7.42 -23.19 -22.43
C LEU A 207 -6.77 -22.82 -23.77
N HIS A 208 -6.28 -21.59 -23.93
CA HIS A 208 -5.60 -21.17 -25.16
C HIS A 208 -4.24 -21.86 -25.36
N ALA A 209 -3.51 -22.17 -24.28
CA ALA A 209 -2.20 -22.80 -24.32
C ALA A 209 -2.26 -24.33 -24.50
N GLU A 210 -3.23 -25.00 -23.86
CA GLU A 210 -3.33 -26.47 -23.81
C GLU A 210 -4.28 -27.05 -24.87
N ARG A 211 -5.10 -26.21 -25.52
CA ARG A 211 -5.99 -26.61 -26.63
C ARG A 211 -5.18 -27.15 -27.82
N ASP A 212 -5.69 -28.22 -28.42
CA ASP A 212 -5.28 -28.67 -29.76
C ASP A 212 -5.36 -27.50 -30.79
N PRO A 213 -4.22 -27.07 -31.37
CA PRO A 213 -4.18 -26.00 -32.36
C PRO A 213 -5.14 -26.18 -33.54
N ALA A 214 -5.51 -27.41 -33.90
CA ALA A 214 -6.46 -27.72 -34.98
C ALA A 214 -7.88 -27.16 -34.73
N ILE A 215 -8.30 -27.01 -33.45
CA ILE A 215 -9.66 -26.73 -32.94
C ILE A 215 -10.79 -26.53 -34.00
N PRO A 216 -11.21 -25.29 -34.36
CA PRO A 216 -10.63 -23.95 -34.08
C PRO A 216 -10.94 -23.32 -32.68
N LEU A 217 -11.11 -21.98 -32.59
CA LEU A 217 -11.58 -21.23 -31.40
C LEU A 217 -13.00 -20.64 -31.55
N ARG A 218 -13.52 -20.54 -32.78
CA ARG A 218 -14.85 -20.01 -33.12
C ARG A 218 -15.50 -20.97 -34.11
N GLY A 219 -16.82 -21.15 -34.02
CA GLY A 219 -17.56 -22.17 -34.77
C GLY A 219 -17.44 -23.58 -34.18
N THR A 220 -16.89 -23.72 -32.98
CA THR A 220 -16.80 -25.00 -32.24
C THR A 220 -17.70 -24.91 -31.00
N PRO A 221 -18.94 -25.46 -31.03
CA PRO A 221 -19.94 -25.23 -29.98
C PRO A 221 -19.47 -25.60 -28.56
N MET A 222 -18.64 -26.65 -28.43
CA MET A 222 -18.07 -27.06 -27.14
C MET A 222 -17.13 -26.00 -26.54
N ILE A 223 -16.30 -25.36 -27.36
CA ILE A 223 -15.37 -24.30 -26.90
C ILE A 223 -16.13 -23.03 -26.58
N GLU A 224 -17.14 -22.67 -27.38
CA GLU A 224 -17.98 -21.49 -27.14
C GLU A 224 -18.76 -21.62 -25.83
N SER A 225 -19.38 -22.78 -25.58
CA SER A 225 -20.05 -23.07 -24.30
C SER A 225 -19.09 -23.09 -23.11
N TYR A 226 -17.88 -23.63 -23.27
CA TYR A 226 -16.87 -23.64 -22.21
C TYR A 226 -16.32 -22.22 -21.91
N LEU A 227 -16.10 -21.39 -22.93
CA LEU A 227 -15.73 -19.97 -22.77
C LEU A 227 -16.85 -19.16 -22.12
N GLU A 228 -18.12 -19.43 -22.46
CA GLU A 228 -19.27 -18.83 -21.79
C GLU A 228 -19.32 -19.22 -20.31
N LEU A 229 -19.09 -20.49 -19.97
CA LEU A 229 -19.00 -20.96 -18.59
C LEU A 229 -17.86 -20.31 -17.81
N ILE A 230 -16.66 -20.16 -18.40
CA ILE A 230 -15.56 -19.39 -17.81
C ILE A 230 -15.99 -17.94 -17.57
N GLY A 231 -16.61 -17.30 -18.56
CA GLY A 231 -17.05 -15.90 -18.50
C GLY A 231 -18.21 -15.65 -17.54
N ALA A 232 -19.02 -16.66 -17.23
CA ALA A 232 -20.08 -16.62 -16.22
C ALA A 232 -19.53 -16.88 -14.81
N THR A 233 -18.74 -17.95 -14.64
CA THR A 233 -18.15 -18.31 -13.34
C THR A 233 -17.24 -17.21 -12.80
N ALA A 234 -16.34 -16.66 -13.62
CA ALA A 234 -15.40 -15.60 -13.20
C ALA A 234 -16.05 -14.31 -12.68
N ARG A 235 -17.33 -14.05 -12.99
CA ARG A 235 -18.08 -12.89 -12.45
C ARG A 235 -18.63 -13.14 -11.05
N VAL A 236 -18.79 -14.41 -10.66
CA VAL A 236 -19.44 -14.83 -9.41
C VAL A 236 -18.41 -15.39 -8.42
N THR A 237 -17.37 -16.07 -8.89
CA THR A 237 -16.32 -16.64 -8.05
C THR A 237 -15.44 -15.54 -7.44
N GLN A 238 -15.22 -15.65 -6.13
CA GLN A 238 -14.34 -14.78 -5.35
C GLN A 238 -13.18 -15.59 -4.80
N GLU A 239 -11.96 -15.23 -5.18
CA GLU A 239 -10.73 -15.81 -4.65
C GLU A 239 -10.29 -15.03 -3.40
N HIS A 240 -10.04 -15.77 -2.33
CA HIS A 240 -9.50 -15.24 -1.08
C HIS A 240 -7.97 -15.39 -1.13
N GLU A 241 -7.30 -14.31 -1.49
CA GLU A 241 -5.85 -14.25 -1.53
C GLU A 241 -5.29 -13.72 -0.22
N ILE A 242 -4.27 -14.42 0.28
CA ILE A 242 -3.63 -14.10 1.54
C ILE A 242 -2.14 -13.85 1.25
N LEU A 243 -1.75 -12.59 1.34
CA LEU A 243 -0.42 -12.10 0.94
C LEU A 243 0.37 -11.67 2.17
N VAL A 244 1.54 -12.26 2.39
CA VAL A 244 2.48 -11.85 3.44
C VAL A 244 3.55 -10.95 2.82
N ALA A 245 3.54 -9.67 3.21
CA ALA A 245 4.55 -8.70 2.82
C ALA A 245 5.65 -8.63 3.88
N VAL A 246 6.88 -8.96 3.50
CA VAL A 246 8.08 -8.92 4.36
C VAL A 246 9.00 -7.82 3.88
N GLN A 247 9.19 -6.79 4.71
CA GLN A 247 10.08 -5.67 4.43
C GLN A 247 11.42 -5.82 5.16
N VAL A 248 12.51 -5.70 4.42
CA VAL A 248 13.89 -5.76 4.92
C VAL A 248 14.65 -4.44 4.71
N ASP A 249 15.62 -4.18 5.58
CA ASP A 249 16.58 -3.07 5.46
C ASP A 249 17.83 -3.55 4.72
N ALA A 250 17.90 -3.29 3.41
CA ALA A 250 18.96 -3.79 2.53
C ALA A 250 20.37 -3.37 2.98
N HIS A 251 20.49 -2.24 3.68
CA HIS A 251 21.79 -1.78 4.17
C HIS A 251 22.35 -2.69 5.28
N ARG A 252 21.48 -3.22 6.15
CA ARG A 252 21.85 -4.23 7.16
C ARG A 252 22.09 -5.61 6.56
N VAL A 253 21.52 -5.90 5.39
CA VAL A 253 21.78 -7.15 4.66
C VAL A 253 23.18 -7.13 4.05
N ARG A 254 23.59 -6.04 3.38
CA ARG A 254 24.94 -5.91 2.79
C ARG A 254 26.04 -6.01 3.84
N ASP A 255 25.90 -5.27 4.93
CA ASP A 255 26.82 -5.26 6.07
C ASP A 255 27.07 -6.68 6.64
N ARG A 256 25.98 -7.43 6.88
CA ARG A 256 26.05 -8.81 7.38
C ARG A 256 26.57 -9.80 6.33
N GLY A 257 26.33 -9.55 5.05
CA GLY A 257 26.87 -10.34 3.92
C GLY A 257 28.37 -10.16 3.74
N GLU A 258 28.89 -8.94 3.83
CA GLU A 258 30.33 -8.67 3.79
C GLU A 258 31.08 -9.28 4.98
N HIS A 259 30.44 -9.31 6.16
CA HIS A 259 30.97 -10.05 7.31
C HIS A 259 30.96 -11.57 7.11
N ALA A 260 29.90 -12.15 6.53
CA ALA A 260 29.81 -13.59 6.27
C ALA A 260 30.83 -14.07 5.21
N VAL A 261 31.10 -13.27 4.17
CA VAL A 261 32.08 -13.58 3.12
C VAL A 261 33.53 -13.42 3.59
N LYS A 262 33.79 -12.65 4.66
CA LYS A 262 35.12 -12.54 5.30
C LYS A 262 35.38 -13.58 6.39
N SER A 263 34.44 -14.48 6.64
CA SER A 263 34.53 -15.54 7.67
C SER A 263 34.37 -16.95 7.09
N ALA A 264 34.59 -17.10 5.79
CA ALA A 264 34.68 -18.36 5.05
C ALA A 264 36.01 -18.41 4.29
#